data_AF-A0A967HFW7-F1
#
_entry.id   AF-A0A967HFW7-F1
#
_cell.length_a   1.000
_cell.length_b   1.000
_cell.length_c   1.000
_cell.angle_alpha   90.00
_cell.angle_beta   90.00
_cell.angle_gamma   90.00
#
_symmetry.space_group_name_H-M   'P 1'
#
loop_
_entity.id
_entity.type
_entity.pdbx_description
1 polymer ?
#
loop_
_entity_poly.entity_id
_entity_poly.type
_entity_poly.pdbx_seq_one_letter_code
_entity_poly.pdbx_strand_id
1 'polypeptide(L)'
;MAPDLLGHRVVSEVGGRRTEGVIVEVEAYVGPHDPASHAAERIGRTNRNDVMFRDAGVAYVYFIYGMHWCLNVVTGVRDHPSAVLIRALDPLVGRDVMADRRGRTPLASGPGRLCQALGVTGALNGHDLGEAPLRLLPGWTVEPGRIVAT
;
A
#
# COMPACT_ATOMS: atom_id res chain seq x y z
N MET A 1 -11.90 0.60 -8.89
CA MET A 1 -11.28 0.70 -7.55
C MET A 1 -9.78 0.44 -7.57
N ALA A 2 -9.29 -0.77 -7.86
CA ALA A 2 -7.84 -0.99 -7.93
C ALA A 2 -7.15 -0.25 -9.11
N PRO A 3 -7.68 -0.27 -10.35
CA PRO A 3 -7.11 0.52 -11.45
C PRO A 3 -7.06 2.02 -11.14
N ASP A 4 -8.04 2.53 -10.38
CA ASP A 4 -8.15 3.95 -10.04
C ASP A 4 -7.01 4.43 -9.13
N LEU A 5 -6.35 3.52 -8.40
CA LEU A 5 -5.16 3.86 -7.60
C LEU A 5 -3.90 3.99 -8.45
N LEU A 6 -3.87 3.46 -9.67
CA LEU A 6 -2.74 3.71 -10.57
C LEU A 6 -2.63 5.20 -10.85
N GLY A 7 -1.40 5.72 -10.83
CA GLY A 7 -1.15 7.14 -10.99
C GLY A 7 -1.32 7.99 -9.72
N HIS A 8 -1.92 7.47 -8.66
CA HIS A 8 -1.92 8.15 -7.35
C HIS A 8 -0.51 8.20 -6.75
N ARG A 9 -0.31 9.12 -5.81
CA ARG A 9 0.98 9.35 -5.14
C ARG A 9 0.93 8.84 -3.71
N VAL A 10 1.96 8.10 -3.31
CA VAL A 10 2.21 7.77 -1.90
C VAL A 10 3.28 8.71 -1.39
N VAL A 11 2.96 9.53 -0.39
CA VAL A 11 3.87 10.44 0.28
C VAL A 11 4.19 9.89 1.67
N SER A 12 5.47 9.75 2.00
CA SER A 12 5.92 9.40 3.34
C SER A 12 6.87 10.45 3.89
N GLU A 13 6.65 10.88 5.13
CA GLU A 13 7.49 11.81 5.90
C GLU A 13 8.09 11.14 7.15
N VAL A 14 8.20 9.81 7.13
CA VAL A 14 8.73 9.03 8.25
C VAL A 14 10.16 9.45 8.61
N GLY A 15 10.40 9.69 9.90
CA GLY A 15 11.70 10.10 10.41
C GLY A 15 12.13 11.50 9.95
N GLY A 16 11.18 12.37 9.62
CA GLY A 16 11.44 13.75 9.16
C GLY A 16 12.02 13.82 7.74
N ARG A 17 12.05 12.71 7.00
CA ARG A 17 12.60 12.63 5.65
C ARG A 17 11.48 12.31 4.66
N ARG A 18 11.19 13.28 3.78
CA ARG A 18 10.15 13.14 2.77
C ARG A 18 10.58 12.26 1.60
N THR A 19 9.74 11.30 1.28
CA THR A 19 9.87 10.38 0.14
C THR A 19 8.52 10.26 -0.56
N GLU A 20 8.53 10.10 -1.87
CA GLU A 20 7.31 10.04 -2.65
C GLU A 20 7.47 9.18 -3.89
N GLY A 21 6.42 8.47 -4.29
CA GLY A 21 6.37 7.78 -5.57
C GLY A 21 4.95 7.63 -6.13
N VAL A 22 4.86 7.42 -7.44
CA VAL A 22 3.61 7.16 -8.16
C VAL A 22 3.31 5.68 -8.13
N ILE A 23 2.07 5.31 -7.83
CA ILE A 23 1.61 3.92 -7.90
C ILE A 23 1.57 3.47 -9.36
N VAL A 24 2.35 2.43 -9.69
CA VAL A 24 2.45 1.86 -11.04
C VAL A 24 2.04 0.40 -11.11
N GLU A 25 1.90 -0.27 -9.97
CA GLU A 25 1.46 -1.67 -9.89
C GLU A 25 0.67 -1.88 -8.61
N VAL A 26 -0.49 -2.54 -8.73
CA VAL A 26 -1.41 -2.83 -7.62
C VAL A 26 -2.01 -4.22 -7.77
N GLU A 27 -2.54 -4.77 -6.68
CA GLU A 27 -3.29 -6.03 -6.68
C GLU A 27 -4.51 -5.89 -5.76
N ALA A 28 -5.67 -6.30 -6.26
CA ALA A 28 -6.95 -6.13 -5.57
C ALA A 28 -7.31 -7.38 -4.77
N TYR A 29 -7.76 -7.19 -3.53
CA TYR A 29 -8.31 -8.26 -2.69
C TYR A 29 -9.76 -7.93 -2.33
N VAL A 30 -10.70 -8.77 -2.76
CA VAL A 30 -12.16 -8.57 -2.57
C VAL A 30 -12.70 -9.30 -1.33
N GLY A 31 -11.87 -9.42 -0.29
CA GLY A 31 -12.32 -9.83 1.03
C GLY A 31 -12.88 -11.27 1.09
N PRO A 32 -14.14 -11.48 1.50
CA PRO A 32 -14.66 -12.82 1.79
C PRO A 32 -14.68 -13.74 0.57
N HIS A 33 -14.89 -13.17 -0.63
CA HIS A 33 -15.02 -13.90 -1.89
C HIS A 33 -13.67 -14.23 -2.54
N ASP A 34 -12.56 -13.82 -1.94
CA ASP A 34 -11.21 -14.02 -2.45
C ASP A 34 -10.45 -14.98 -1.53
N PRO A 35 -10.18 -16.23 -1.97
CA PRO A 35 -9.44 -17.21 -1.17
C PRO A 35 -8.01 -16.80 -0.79
N ALA A 36 -7.40 -15.86 -1.55
CA ALA A 36 -6.07 -15.31 -1.32
C ALA A 36 -6.08 -14.12 -0.35
N SER A 37 -7.25 -13.51 -0.11
CA SER A 37 -7.41 -12.41 0.83
C SER A 37 -7.17 -12.85 2.27
N HIS A 38 -6.51 -11.98 3.05
CA HIS A 38 -6.43 -12.16 4.50
C HIS A 38 -7.79 -12.10 5.19
N ALA A 39 -8.83 -11.60 4.52
CA ALA A 39 -10.21 -11.56 5.01
C ALA A 39 -11.14 -12.53 4.27
N ALA A 40 -10.58 -13.59 3.65
CA ALA A 40 -11.35 -14.67 3.04
C ALA A 40 -12.38 -15.25 4.03
N GLU A 41 -13.52 -15.72 3.54
CA GLU A 41 -14.62 -16.23 4.38
C GLU A 41 -14.14 -17.32 5.37
N ARG A 42 -13.29 -18.23 4.91
CA ARG A 42 -12.69 -19.31 5.73
C ARG A 42 -11.80 -18.82 6.88
N ILE A 43 -11.31 -17.58 6.81
CA ILE A 43 -10.45 -16.95 7.83
C ILE A 43 -11.31 -16.10 8.76
N GLY A 44 -12.26 -15.36 8.20
CA GLY A 44 -13.08 -14.40 8.94
C GLY A 44 -12.27 -13.22 9.48
N ARG A 45 -12.87 -12.46 10.41
CA ARG A 45 -12.20 -11.35 11.10
C ARG A 45 -11.30 -11.87 12.22
N THR A 46 -10.08 -11.35 12.29
CA THR A 46 -9.05 -11.69 13.27
C THR A 46 -8.34 -10.41 13.73
N ASN A 47 -7.62 -10.46 14.84
CA ASN A 47 -6.81 -9.32 15.29
C ASN A 47 -5.79 -8.85 14.25
N ARG A 48 -5.30 -9.76 13.40
CA ARG A 48 -4.31 -9.45 12.36
C ARG A 48 -4.92 -8.65 11.20
N ASN A 49 -6.12 -9.01 10.76
CA ASN A 49 -6.77 -8.42 9.59
C ASN A 49 -7.86 -7.39 9.96
N ASP A 50 -8.06 -7.10 11.25
CA ASP A 50 -9.09 -6.18 11.75
C ASP A 50 -9.13 -4.85 11.00
N VAL A 51 -7.95 -4.33 10.63
CA VAL A 51 -7.83 -3.08 9.86
C VAL A 51 -8.54 -3.16 8.51
N MET A 52 -8.59 -4.32 7.85
CA MET A 52 -9.32 -4.49 6.58
C MET A 52 -10.83 -4.26 6.73
N PHE A 53 -11.38 -4.35 7.95
CA PHE A 53 -12.80 -4.14 8.25
C PHE A 53 -13.11 -2.70 8.70
N ARG A 54 -12.13 -1.80 8.70
CA ARG A 54 -12.30 -0.37 9.05
C ARG A 54 -12.79 0.43 7.85
N ASP A 55 -12.91 1.74 8.03
CA ASP A 55 -13.31 2.65 6.95
C ASP A 55 -12.25 2.68 5.82
N ALA A 56 -12.70 2.99 4.61
CA ALA A 56 -11.82 3.18 3.47
C ALA A 56 -10.82 4.33 3.70
N GLY A 57 -9.67 4.25 3.05
CA GLY A 57 -8.59 5.22 3.19
C GLY A 57 -7.62 4.92 4.35
N VAL A 58 -7.77 3.78 5.02
CA VAL A 58 -6.85 3.34 6.08
C VAL A 58 -5.75 2.44 5.50
N ALA A 59 -4.53 2.58 6.00
CA ALA A 59 -3.39 1.73 5.67
C ALA A 59 -3.50 0.38 6.39
N TYR A 60 -3.59 -0.72 5.63
CA TYR A 60 -3.42 -2.07 6.17
C TYR A 60 -1.99 -2.55 5.91
N VAL A 61 -1.21 -2.61 6.99
CA VAL A 61 0.21 -2.97 6.95
C VAL A 61 0.45 -4.26 7.72
N TYR A 62 1.05 -5.25 7.06
CA TYR A 62 1.34 -6.54 7.68
C TYR A 62 2.74 -7.05 7.33
N PHE A 63 3.27 -7.90 8.21
CA PHE A 63 4.58 -8.52 8.02
C PHE A 63 4.45 -9.87 7.31
N ILE A 64 5.32 -10.12 6.34
CA ILE A 64 5.38 -11.35 5.56
C ILE A 64 6.80 -11.94 5.58
N TYR A 65 6.87 -13.27 5.61
CA TYR A 65 8.11 -14.06 5.61
C TYR A 65 9.13 -13.68 6.68
N GLY A 66 8.68 -13.06 7.78
CA GLY A 66 9.56 -12.63 8.87
C GLY A 66 10.54 -11.51 8.50
N MET A 67 10.37 -10.84 7.35
CA MET A 67 11.38 -9.89 6.87
C MET A 67 10.85 -8.66 6.13
N HIS A 68 9.61 -8.68 5.62
CA HIS A 68 9.09 -7.60 4.78
C HIS A 68 7.72 -7.11 5.25
N TRP A 69 7.51 -5.79 5.18
CA TRP A 69 6.20 -5.19 5.32
C TRP A 69 5.52 -5.08 3.96
N CYS A 70 4.20 -5.24 3.93
CA CYS A 70 3.36 -4.94 2.76
C CYS A 70 2.38 -3.82 3.13
N LEU A 71 2.14 -2.89 2.21
CA LEU A 71 1.21 -1.78 2.39
C LEU A 71 0.00 -1.95 1.48
N ASN A 72 -1.18 -1.96 2.09
CA ASN A 72 -2.45 -2.00 1.39
C ASN A 72 -3.27 -0.75 1.75
N VAL A 73 -4.12 -0.33 0.83
CA VAL A 73 -5.14 0.69 1.05
C VAL A 73 -6.47 -0.03 1.26
N VAL A 74 -7.13 0.18 2.39
CA VAL A 74 -8.51 -0.30 2.60
C VAL A 74 -9.44 0.50 1.70
N THR A 75 -10.23 -0.19 0.89
CA THR A 75 -11.13 0.40 -0.11
C THR A 75 -12.60 0.06 0.13
N GLY A 76 -12.87 -0.94 0.98
CA GLY A 76 -14.22 -1.35 1.33
C GLY A 76 -14.91 -0.39 2.29
N VAL A 77 -16.24 -0.46 2.35
CA VAL A 77 -17.01 0.14 3.44
C VAL A 77 -16.75 -0.63 4.73
N ARG A 78 -16.97 0.03 5.88
CA ARG A 78 -16.82 -0.59 7.20
C ARG A 78 -17.51 -1.95 7.28
N ASP A 79 -16.83 -2.90 7.90
CA ASP A 79 -17.22 -4.31 8.06
C ASP A 79 -17.37 -5.12 6.74
N HIS A 80 -17.11 -4.51 5.58
CA HIS A 80 -17.04 -5.18 4.28
C HIS A 80 -15.61 -5.10 3.72
N PRO A 81 -14.74 -6.06 4.08
CA PRO A 81 -13.31 -5.91 3.86
C PRO A 81 -12.97 -5.95 2.37
N SER A 82 -12.27 -4.94 1.92
CA SER A 82 -11.68 -4.88 0.57
C SER A 82 -10.44 -4.01 0.67
N ALA A 83 -9.35 -4.45 0.04
CA ALA A 83 -8.11 -3.70 0.07
C ALA A 83 -7.33 -3.86 -1.23
N VAL A 84 -6.48 -2.90 -1.52
CA VAL A 84 -5.57 -2.92 -2.66
C VAL A 84 -4.15 -2.89 -2.17
N LEU A 85 -3.38 -3.93 -2.48
CA LEU A 85 -1.94 -3.99 -2.23
C LEU A 85 -1.23 -3.07 -3.22
N ILE A 86 -0.39 -2.18 -2.70
CA ILE A 86 0.54 -1.42 -3.53
C ILE A 86 1.75 -2.32 -3.77
N ARG A 87 2.03 -2.62 -5.04
CA ARG A 87 3.09 -3.56 -5.43
C ARG A 87 4.34 -2.85 -5.91
N ALA A 88 4.20 -1.72 -6.61
CA ALA A 88 5.34 -0.94 -7.03
C ALA A 88 5.04 0.56 -7.10
N LEU A 89 6.09 1.35 -6.86
CA LEU A 89 6.09 2.78 -7.08
C LEU A 89 7.17 3.17 -8.10
N ASP A 90 6.88 4.19 -8.92
CA ASP A 90 7.92 4.98 -9.57
C ASP A 90 8.35 6.14 -8.63
N PRO A 91 9.58 6.13 -8.07
CA PRO A 91 10.02 7.15 -7.14
C PRO A 91 10.09 8.55 -7.75
N LEU A 92 9.51 9.55 -7.08
CA LEU A 92 9.51 10.96 -7.50
C LEU A 92 10.43 11.84 -6.64
N VAL A 93 10.30 11.74 -5.31
CA VAL A 93 10.99 12.62 -4.34
C VAL A 93 11.74 11.78 -3.31
N GLY A 94 12.91 12.25 -2.89
CA GLY A 94 13.71 11.60 -1.84
C GLY A 94 14.33 10.27 -2.28
N ARG A 95 14.74 10.16 -3.56
CA ARG A 95 15.36 8.93 -4.10
C ARG A 95 16.64 8.55 -3.35
N ASP A 96 17.41 9.53 -2.89
CA ASP A 96 18.57 9.39 -2.01
C ASP A 96 18.17 8.82 -0.64
N VAL A 97 17.09 9.32 -0.05
CA VAL A 97 16.52 8.80 1.20
C VAL A 97 16.05 7.36 1.04
N MET A 98 15.34 7.07 -0.05
CA MET A 98 14.91 5.71 -0.37
C MET A 98 16.12 4.79 -0.55
N ALA A 99 17.17 5.23 -1.25
CA ALA A 99 18.39 4.46 -1.46
C ALA A 99 19.13 4.18 -0.15
N ASP A 100 19.22 5.17 0.73
CA ASP A 100 19.81 5.04 2.07
C ASP A 100 19.06 4.04 2.94
N ARG A 101 17.72 4.15 3.03
CA ARG A 101 16.88 3.17 3.75
C ARG A 101 16.99 1.75 3.20
N ARG A 102 17.21 1.62 1.88
CA ARG A 102 17.26 0.34 1.17
C ARG A 102 18.65 -0.29 1.15
N GLY A 103 19.70 0.53 1.10
CA GLY A 103 21.07 0.14 0.82
C GLY A 103 21.33 -0.41 -0.58
N ARG A 104 20.31 -0.51 -1.46
CA ARG A 104 20.42 -1.10 -2.80
C ARG A 104 19.27 -0.75 -3.74
N THR A 105 19.53 -0.91 -5.04
CA THR A 105 18.51 -0.88 -6.10
C THR A 105 17.99 -2.30 -6.42
N PRO A 106 16.80 -2.43 -7.02
CA PRO A 106 15.83 -1.36 -7.30
C PRO A 106 15.15 -0.83 -6.02
N LEU A 107 14.67 0.41 -6.06
CA LEU A 107 14.16 1.11 -4.87
C LEU A 107 12.76 0.63 -4.47
N ALA A 108 11.79 0.68 -5.37
CA ALA A 108 10.37 0.51 -5.06
C ALA A 108 9.61 -0.45 -5.99
N SER A 109 10.30 -1.31 -6.74
CA SER A 109 9.68 -2.34 -7.61
C SER A 109 9.39 -3.64 -6.85
N GLY A 110 8.47 -3.58 -5.90
CA GLY A 110 8.01 -4.71 -5.09
C GLY A 110 7.45 -4.27 -3.74
N PRO A 111 6.47 -4.98 -3.16
CA PRO A 111 5.72 -4.52 -1.99
C PRO A 111 6.60 -4.34 -0.74
N GLY A 112 7.50 -5.30 -0.49
CA GLY A 112 8.51 -5.15 0.58
C GLY A 112 9.53 -4.05 0.30
N ARG A 113 9.84 -3.82 -0.98
CA ARG A 113 10.84 -2.84 -1.40
C ARG A 113 10.35 -1.42 -1.22
N LEU A 114 9.13 -1.12 -1.69
CA LEU A 114 8.53 0.19 -1.51
C LEU A 114 8.29 0.51 -0.03
N CYS A 115 7.91 -0.47 0.81
CA CYS A 115 7.75 -0.21 2.23
C CYS A 115 9.08 0.22 2.87
N GLN A 116 10.17 -0.48 2.57
CA GLN A 116 11.51 -0.09 3.04
C GLN A 116 11.93 1.29 2.51
N ALA A 117 11.73 1.55 1.21
CA ALA A 117 12.05 2.84 0.61
C ALA A 117 11.29 4.01 1.27
N LEU A 118 10.02 3.80 1.62
CA LEU A 118 9.18 4.79 2.28
C LEU A 118 9.34 4.82 3.81
N GLY A 119 10.08 3.89 4.42
CA GLY A 119 10.15 3.77 5.88
C GLY A 119 8.87 3.24 6.53
N VAL A 120 7.99 2.58 5.78
CA VAL A 120 6.74 2.01 6.27
C VAL A 120 7.01 0.74 7.06
N THR A 121 6.43 0.67 8.26
CA THR A 121 6.50 -0.47 9.17
C THR A 121 5.11 -0.78 9.75
N GLY A 122 4.98 -1.85 10.52
CA GLY A 122 3.75 -2.20 11.22
C GLY A 122 3.22 -1.11 12.18
N ALA A 123 4.04 -0.12 12.55
CA ALA A 123 3.59 1.03 13.33
C ALA A 123 2.56 1.91 12.60
N LEU A 124 2.49 1.80 11.26
CA LEU A 124 1.51 2.50 10.42
C LEU A 124 0.29 1.62 10.07
N ASN A 125 0.16 0.43 10.68
CA ASN A 125 -1.03 -0.38 10.49
C ASN A 125 -2.24 0.30 11.15
N GLY A 126 -3.29 0.55 10.37
CA GLY A 126 -4.46 1.30 10.81
C GLY A 126 -4.33 2.83 10.68
N HIS A 127 -3.25 3.33 10.07
CA HIS A 127 -3.01 4.77 9.85
C HIS A 127 -3.97 5.36 8.80
N ASP A 128 -4.45 6.58 9.02
CA ASP A 128 -5.28 7.32 8.06
C ASP A 128 -4.44 7.90 6.92
N LEU A 129 -4.68 7.46 5.68
CA LEU A 129 -3.93 7.91 4.50
C LEU A 129 -4.29 9.33 4.04
N GLY A 130 -5.19 10.03 4.72
CA GLY A 130 -5.36 11.48 4.59
C GLY A 130 -4.27 12.27 5.34
N GLU A 131 -3.61 11.66 6.32
CA GLU A 131 -2.78 12.36 7.31
C GLU A 131 -1.30 11.98 7.24
N ALA A 132 -0.44 12.90 7.68
CA ALA A 132 0.98 12.59 7.89
C ALA A 132 1.14 11.52 9.00
N PRO A 133 2.18 10.66 8.94
CA PRO A 133 3.33 10.74 8.05
C PRO A 133 3.16 9.98 6.73
N LEU A 134 2.05 9.26 6.49
CA LEU A 134 1.85 8.47 5.27
C LEU A 134 0.54 8.86 4.61
N ARG A 135 0.63 9.49 3.43
CA ARG A 135 -0.52 10.01 2.69
C ARG A 135 -0.69 9.36 1.33
N LEU A 136 -1.93 9.16 0.93
CA LEU A 136 -2.33 8.81 -0.43
C LEU A 136 -2.98 10.03 -1.06
N LEU A 137 -2.37 10.57 -2.11
CA LEU A 137 -2.83 11.77 -2.79
C LEU A 137 -3.18 11.47 -4.25
N PRO A 138 -4.13 12.21 -4.84
CA PRO A 138 -4.32 12.21 -6.29
C PRO A 138 -3.01 12.53 -7.02
N GLY A 139 -2.82 11.89 -8.17
CA GLY A 139 -1.69 12.14 -9.06
C GLY A 139 -2.15 12.25 -10.50
N TRP A 140 -1.71 11.32 -11.34
CA TRP A 140 -2.00 11.32 -12.76
C TRP A 140 -3.16 10.40 -13.10
N THR A 141 -3.97 10.80 -14.07
CA THR A 141 -4.94 9.90 -14.70
C THR A 141 -4.19 8.91 -15.58
N VAL A 142 -4.43 7.62 -15.36
CA VAL A 142 -3.91 6.55 -16.22
C VAL A 142 -5.02 6.11 -17.16
N GLU A 143 -4.81 6.32 -18.46
CA GLU A 143 -5.76 5.92 -19.50
C GLU A 143 -6.02 4.41 -19.46
N PRO A 144 -7.28 3.93 -19.55
CA PRO A 144 -7.58 2.50 -19.47
C PRO A 144 -6.78 1.63 -20.45
N GLY A 145 -6.53 2.12 -21.67
CA GLY A 145 -5.73 1.42 -22.69
C GLY A 145 -4.23 1.29 -22.36
N ARG A 146 -3.76 1.92 -21.27
CA ARG A 146 -2.39 1.81 -20.74
C ARG A 146 -2.29 0.85 -19.54
N ILE A 147 -3.42 0.35 -19.05
CA ILE A 147 -3.47 -0.55 -17.89
C ILE A 147 -3.44 -1.99 -18.39
N VAL A 148 -2.51 -2.78 -17.86
CA VAL A 148 -2.44 -4.22 -18.11
C VAL A 148 -2.99 -4.93 -16.87
N ALA A 149 -4.01 -5.77 -17.07
CA ALA A 149 -4.53 -6.68 -16.05
C ALA A 149 -3.96 -8.09 -16.31
N THR A 150 -3.54 -8.77 -15.25
CA THR A 150 -2.91 -10.10 -15.28
C THR A 150 -3.56 -11.04 -14.29
#